data_AF-A0A0P9CGG0-F1
#
_entry.id   AF-A0A0P9CGG0-F1
#
_cell.length_a   1.000
_cell.length_b   1.000
_cell.length_c   1.000
_cell.angle_alpha   90.00
_cell.angle_beta   90.00
_cell.angle_gamma   90.00
#
_symmetry.space_group_name_H-M   'P 1'
#
loop_
_entity.id
_entity.type
_entity.pdbx_description
1 polymer ?
#
loop_
_entity_poly.entity_id
_entity_poly.type
_entity_poly.pdbx_seq_one_letter_code
_entity_poly.pdbx_strand_id
1 'polypeptide(L)'
;TLTNGTTIAVDFVITGVGIKPSTALAESIDMTLENGIKTDAQGRTSTPNIWAAGDCASFPYRDTRIRLESVPNAIAQAEVVAENMLITDKDARKEYVATPWFWSDQYDVKLQIAGLNVGYDNVVTRIGEKPG
;
A
#
# COMPACT_ATOMS: atom_id res chain seq x y z
N THR A 1 -5.65 25.27 -18.29
CA THR A 1 -7.11 25.47 -18.36
C THR A 1 -7.80 24.32 -17.67
N LEU A 2 -8.71 24.59 -16.73
CA LEU A 2 -9.54 23.61 -16.07
C LEU A 2 -10.59 23.05 -17.05
N THR A 3 -11.24 21.94 -16.70
CA THR A 3 -12.25 21.29 -17.55
C THR A 3 -13.47 22.17 -17.86
N ASN A 4 -13.72 23.21 -17.06
CA ASN A 4 -14.76 24.21 -17.30
C ASN A 4 -14.30 25.41 -18.15
N GLY A 5 -13.09 25.36 -18.73
CA GLY A 5 -12.55 26.45 -19.56
C GLY A 5 -11.85 27.57 -18.77
N THR A 6 -11.92 27.58 -17.44
CA THR A 6 -11.24 28.58 -16.61
C THR A 6 -9.71 28.41 -16.67
N THR A 7 -8.98 29.52 -16.73
CA THR A 7 -7.51 29.53 -16.59
C THR A 7 -7.12 30.19 -15.29
N ILE A 8 -6.30 29.52 -14.49
CA ILE A 8 -5.72 30.06 -13.26
C ILE A 8 -4.29 30.50 -13.58
N ALA A 9 -3.98 31.77 -13.37
CA ALA A 9 -2.61 32.28 -13.47
C ALA A 9 -1.84 31.87 -12.21
N VAL A 10 -0.72 31.16 -12.38
CA VAL A 10 0.13 30.67 -11.30
C VAL A 10 1.59 30.75 -11.71
N ASP A 11 2.48 31.00 -10.75
CA ASP A 11 3.92 30.98 -10.97
C ASP A 11 4.51 29.56 -10.84
N PHE A 12 3.82 28.67 -10.12
CA PHE A 12 4.24 27.28 -9.89
C PHE A 12 3.07 26.33 -9.62
N VAL A 13 3.29 25.04 -9.87
CA VAL A 13 2.30 23.97 -9.69
C VAL A 13 2.94 22.75 -9.01
N ILE A 14 2.26 22.21 -7.99
CA ILE A 14 2.55 20.89 -7.40
C ILE A 14 1.40 19.95 -7.76
N THR A 15 1.71 18.78 -8.29
CA THR A 15 0.71 17.76 -8.66
C THR A 15 0.85 16.50 -7.81
N GLY A 16 -0.23 16.12 -7.11
CA GLY A 16 -0.34 14.85 -6.39
C GLY A 16 -1.67 14.18 -6.71
N VAL A 17 -1.73 13.40 -7.79
CA VAL A 17 -2.96 12.76 -8.30
C VAL A 17 -2.94 11.24 -8.14
N GLY A 18 -2.26 10.76 -7.10
CA GLY A 18 -2.00 9.34 -6.85
C GLY A 18 -0.72 8.85 -7.52
N ILE A 19 -0.36 7.59 -7.22
CA ILE A 19 0.80 6.91 -7.79
C ILE A 19 0.38 5.67 -8.58
N LYS A 20 1.29 5.16 -9.41
CA LYS A 20 1.19 3.83 -10.01
C LYS A 20 2.35 2.99 -9.48
N PRO A 21 2.13 1.70 -9.16
CA PRO A 21 3.23 0.82 -8.79
C PRO A 21 4.22 0.70 -9.95
N SER A 22 5.52 0.69 -9.65
CA SER A 22 6.57 0.53 -10.67
C SER A 22 6.67 -0.94 -11.08
N THR A 23 6.02 -1.31 -12.18
CA THR A 23 5.89 -2.71 -12.64
C THR A 23 6.74 -3.07 -13.86
N ALA A 24 7.43 -2.11 -14.49
CA ALA A 24 8.12 -2.32 -15.77
C ALA A 24 9.08 -3.53 -15.78
N LEU A 25 9.83 -3.77 -14.69
CA LEU A 25 10.70 -4.95 -14.58
C LEU A 25 9.90 -6.26 -14.56
N ALA A 26 8.83 -6.29 -13.76
CA ALA A 26 7.95 -7.45 -13.65
C ALA A 26 7.23 -7.74 -14.99
N GLU A 27 6.81 -6.70 -15.71
CA GLU A 27 6.25 -6.81 -17.07
C GLU A 27 7.26 -7.42 -18.05
N SER A 28 8.52 -6.98 -18.00
CA SER A 28 9.57 -7.46 -18.92
C SER A 28 9.89 -8.96 -18.80
N ILE A 29 9.44 -9.60 -17.72
CA ILE A 29 9.64 -11.03 -17.46
C ILE A 29 8.31 -11.79 -17.31
N ASP A 30 7.22 -11.23 -17.85
CA ASP A 30 5.87 -11.80 -17.87
C ASP A 30 5.35 -12.22 -16.48
N MET A 31 5.75 -11.49 -15.45
CA MET A 31 5.29 -11.73 -14.09
C MET A 31 3.83 -11.32 -13.95
N THR A 32 3.04 -12.11 -13.21
CA THR A 32 1.64 -11.79 -12.94
C THR A 32 1.50 -10.47 -12.17
N LEU A 33 0.68 -9.56 -12.71
CA LEU A 33 0.34 -8.28 -12.09
C LEU A 33 -1.15 -8.21 -11.77
N GLU A 34 -1.48 -7.51 -10.69
CA GLU A 34 -2.86 -7.24 -10.30
C GLU A 34 -2.89 -5.97 -9.43
N ASN A 35 -2.99 -4.79 -10.05
CA ASN A 35 -2.78 -3.49 -9.39
C ASN A 35 -1.44 -3.45 -8.62
N GLY A 36 -0.35 -3.86 -9.25
CA GLY A 36 0.98 -4.05 -8.65
C GLY A 36 1.54 -5.45 -8.95
N ILE A 37 2.76 -5.72 -8.49
CA ILE A 37 3.37 -7.04 -8.56
C ILE A 37 2.57 -7.99 -7.67
N LYS A 38 1.90 -8.98 -8.27
CA LYS A 38 1.08 -9.90 -7.52
C LYS A 38 1.96 -10.83 -6.70
N THR A 39 1.76 -10.84 -5.39
CA THR A 39 2.37 -11.81 -4.49
C THR A 39 1.33 -12.75 -3.88
N ASP A 40 1.81 -13.89 -3.39
CA ASP A 40 1.09 -14.65 -2.39
C ASP A 40 1.24 -14.02 -0.98
N ALA A 41 0.65 -14.67 0.03
CA ALA A 41 0.72 -14.20 1.42
C ALA A 41 2.13 -14.26 2.02
N GLN A 42 3.06 -15.01 1.42
CA GLN A 42 4.46 -15.07 1.86
C GLN A 42 5.33 -13.99 1.20
N GLY A 43 4.79 -13.28 0.20
CA GLY A 43 5.46 -12.25 -0.60
C GLY A 43 6.19 -12.78 -1.83
N ARG A 44 5.94 -14.03 -2.22
CA ARG A 44 6.50 -14.62 -3.45
C ARG A 44 5.72 -14.14 -4.65
N THR A 45 6.42 -13.88 -5.74
CA THR A 45 5.81 -13.58 -7.03
C THR A 45 5.48 -14.87 -7.80
N SER A 46 4.93 -14.74 -9.00
CA SER A 46 4.74 -15.86 -9.94
C SER A 46 6.05 -16.40 -10.52
N THR A 47 7.15 -15.62 -10.44
CA THR A 47 8.46 -16.04 -10.94
C THR A 47 9.28 -16.66 -9.80
N PRO A 48 9.84 -17.87 -9.97
CA PRO A 48 10.65 -18.52 -8.94
C PRO A 48 11.81 -17.64 -8.46
N ASN A 49 12.05 -17.63 -7.16
CA ASN A 49 13.12 -16.88 -6.49
C ASN A 49 13.02 -15.34 -6.59
N ILE A 50 11.91 -14.81 -7.12
CA ILE A 50 11.63 -13.37 -7.11
C ILE A 50 10.51 -13.07 -6.13
N TRP A 51 10.71 -12.03 -5.32
CA TRP A 51 9.82 -11.59 -4.25
C TRP A 51 9.51 -10.11 -4.44
N ALA A 52 8.41 -9.63 -3.86
CA ALA A 52 8.08 -8.22 -3.84
C ALA A 52 7.51 -7.80 -2.48
N ALA A 53 7.77 -6.55 -2.09
CA ALA A 53 7.27 -5.93 -0.87
C ALA A 53 7.11 -4.41 -1.06
N GLY A 54 6.37 -3.77 -0.13
CA GLY A 54 6.08 -2.35 -0.13
C GLY A 54 5.07 -1.93 -1.19
N ASP A 55 5.14 -0.66 -1.59
CA ASP A 55 4.15 0.01 -2.45
C ASP A 55 3.92 -0.64 -3.81
N CYS A 56 4.87 -1.45 -4.29
CA CYS A 56 4.75 -2.16 -5.56
C CYS A 56 3.97 -3.48 -5.45
N ALA A 57 3.83 -4.04 -4.24
CA ALA A 57 3.32 -5.38 -4.02
C ALA A 57 1.80 -5.38 -3.79
N SER A 58 1.11 -6.28 -4.49
CA SER A 58 -0.32 -6.52 -4.36
C SER A 58 -0.54 -7.91 -3.77
N PHE A 59 -1.16 -7.99 -2.59
CA PHE A 59 -1.15 -9.18 -1.74
C PHE A 59 -2.56 -9.54 -1.22
N PRO A 60 -2.78 -10.81 -0.81
CA PRO A 60 -4.05 -11.22 -0.20
C PRO A 60 -4.36 -10.44 1.08
N TYR A 61 -5.61 -10.03 1.25
CA TYR A 61 -6.10 -9.45 2.50
C TYR A 61 -7.55 -9.84 2.69
N ARG A 62 -7.80 -10.74 3.66
CA ARG A 62 -9.12 -11.38 3.85
C ARG A 62 -9.58 -12.01 2.52
N ASP A 63 -10.82 -11.79 2.12
CA ASP A 63 -11.40 -12.32 0.87
C ASP A 63 -11.07 -11.46 -0.37
N THR A 64 -10.14 -10.51 -0.25
CA THR A 64 -9.79 -9.61 -1.36
C THR A 64 -8.27 -9.49 -1.57
N ARG A 65 -7.88 -8.61 -2.48
CA ARG A 65 -6.51 -8.21 -2.78
C ARG A 65 -6.37 -6.73 -2.50
N ILE A 66 -5.28 -6.34 -1.82
CA ILE A 66 -4.96 -4.92 -1.62
C ILE A 66 -3.52 -4.63 -1.97
N ARG A 67 -3.26 -3.33 -2.14
CA ARG A 67 -1.93 -2.72 -2.19
C ARG A 67 -1.93 -1.52 -1.26
N LEU A 68 -0.90 -1.39 -0.43
CA LEU A 68 -0.81 -0.35 0.59
C LEU A 68 0.44 0.50 0.36
N GLU A 69 0.25 1.81 0.38
CA GLU A 69 1.28 2.82 0.13
C GLU A 69 1.59 3.52 1.47
N SER A 70 2.19 2.79 2.40
CA SER A 70 2.49 3.32 3.74
C SER A 70 3.78 2.76 4.31
N VAL A 71 4.46 3.60 5.10
CA VAL A 71 5.69 3.22 5.80
C VAL A 71 5.49 1.97 6.68
N PRO A 72 4.41 1.86 7.50
CA PRO A 72 4.23 0.67 8.32
C PRO A 72 4.01 -0.61 7.49
N ASN A 73 3.30 -0.52 6.36
CA ASN A 73 3.15 -1.65 5.44
C ASN A 73 4.51 -2.07 4.86
N ALA A 74 5.29 -1.11 4.36
CA ALA A 74 6.58 -1.41 3.74
C ALA A 74 7.53 -2.10 4.73
N ILE A 75 7.59 -1.62 5.99
CA ILE A 75 8.42 -2.23 7.04
C ILE A 75 7.93 -3.64 7.36
N ALA A 76 6.66 -3.82 7.74
CA ALA A 76 6.15 -5.11 8.18
C ALA A 76 6.19 -6.17 7.07
N GLN A 77 5.88 -5.78 5.83
CA GLN A 77 5.98 -6.69 4.69
C GLN A 77 7.43 -7.07 4.38
N ALA A 78 8.36 -6.11 4.45
CA ALA A 78 9.78 -6.38 4.21
C ALA A 78 10.38 -7.34 5.25
N GLU A 79 10.02 -7.20 6.53
CA GLU A 79 10.47 -8.09 7.60
C GLU A 79 10.05 -9.55 7.34
N VAL A 80 8.78 -9.78 7.03
CA VAL A 80 8.26 -11.13 6.72
C VAL A 80 8.89 -11.70 5.45
N VAL A 81 9.00 -10.89 4.40
CA VAL A 81 9.58 -11.33 3.12
C VAL A 81 11.06 -11.68 3.28
N ALA A 82 11.83 -10.86 3.99
CA ALA A 82 13.24 -11.12 4.25
C ALA A 82 13.43 -12.41 5.06
N GLU A 83 12.62 -12.64 6.09
CA GLU A 83 12.64 -13.89 6.86
C GLU A 83 12.34 -15.10 5.96
N ASN A 84 11.30 -15.01 5.12
CA ASN A 84 10.91 -16.09 4.23
C ASN A 84 11.96 -16.44 3.15
N MET A 85 12.81 -15.48 2.75
CA MET A 85 13.94 -15.73 1.86
C MET A 85 15.00 -16.62 2.52
N LEU A 86 15.17 -16.54 3.84
CA LEU A 86 16.17 -17.31 4.60
C LEU A 86 15.68 -18.72 4.96
N ILE A 87 14.36 -18.94 4.93
CA ILE A 87 13.75 -20.22 5.30
C ILE A 87 13.83 -21.22 4.13
N THR A 88 14.60 -22.29 4.35
CA THR A 88 14.78 -23.41 3.41
C THR A 88 13.62 -24.41 3.44
N ASP A 89 13.03 -24.63 4.62
CA ASP A 89 11.83 -25.45 4.80
C ASP A 89 10.59 -24.63 4.46
N LYS A 90 9.96 -24.91 3.32
CA LYS A 90 8.83 -24.11 2.81
C LYS A 90 7.64 -24.08 3.76
N ASP A 91 7.46 -25.12 4.58
CA ASP A 91 6.35 -25.23 5.52
C ASP A 91 6.56 -24.37 6.78
N ALA A 92 7.80 -23.93 7.03
CA ALA A 92 8.15 -23.03 8.13
C ALA A 92 7.99 -21.54 7.78
N ARG A 93 7.65 -21.20 6.52
CA ARG A 93 7.50 -19.81 6.06
C ARG A 93 6.25 -19.15 6.66
N LYS A 94 6.36 -17.86 6.92
CA LYS A 94 5.31 -17.05 7.55
C LYS A 94 4.48 -16.32 6.51
N GLU A 95 3.20 -16.16 6.81
CA GLU A 95 2.32 -15.28 6.04
C GLU A 95 2.41 -13.85 6.59
N TYR A 96 2.38 -12.89 5.67
CA TYR A 96 2.18 -11.49 5.99
C TYR A 96 0.69 -11.23 6.23
N VAL A 97 0.35 -10.93 7.48
CA VAL A 97 -1.00 -10.54 7.88
C VAL A 97 -1.04 -9.03 8.05
N ALA A 98 -1.57 -8.33 7.05
CA ALA A 98 -1.60 -6.88 7.07
C ALA A 98 -2.49 -6.32 8.20
N THR A 99 -1.94 -5.38 8.95
CA THR A 99 -2.66 -4.53 9.91
C THR A 99 -2.58 -3.08 9.42
N PRO A 100 -3.42 -2.66 8.46
CA PRO A 100 -3.25 -1.38 7.77
C PRO A 100 -3.36 -0.22 8.75
N TRP A 101 -2.37 0.64 8.78
CA TRP A 101 -2.44 1.94 9.45
C TRP A 101 -1.48 2.92 8.79
N PHE A 102 -1.79 4.20 8.93
CA PHE A 102 -1.01 5.30 8.37
C PHE A 102 -1.24 6.58 9.16
N TRP A 103 -0.44 7.59 8.87
CA TRP A 103 -0.61 8.91 9.44
C TRP A 103 -0.41 10.00 8.38
N SER A 104 -0.90 11.18 8.69
CA SER A 104 -0.63 12.41 7.94
C SER A 104 -0.36 13.52 8.94
N ASP A 105 0.67 14.32 8.68
CA ASP A 105 0.97 15.53 9.42
C ASP A 105 0.56 16.72 8.56
N GLN A 106 -0.43 17.49 9.01
CA GLN A 106 -0.96 18.65 8.30
C GLN A 106 -1.08 19.80 9.29
N TYR A 107 -0.34 20.88 9.05
CA TYR A 107 -0.21 21.99 9.99
C TYR A 107 0.25 21.49 11.38
N ASP A 108 -0.46 21.83 12.44
CA ASP A 108 -0.24 21.40 13.83
C ASP A 108 -1.03 20.13 14.20
N VAL A 109 -1.68 19.49 13.23
CA VAL A 109 -2.51 18.29 13.44
C VAL A 109 -1.80 17.03 12.93
N LYS A 110 -1.74 16.02 13.80
CA LYS A 110 -1.38 14.64 13.44
C LYS A 110 -2.65 13.81 13.28
N LEU A 111 -2.92 13.37 12.05
CA LEU A 111 -4.01 12.47 11.72
C LEU A 111 -3.48 11.03 11.75
N GLN A 112 -4.12 10.15 12.52
CA GLN A 112 -3.79 8.72 12.57
C GLN A 112 -5.00 7.91 12.13
N ILE A 113 -4.79 6.98 11.21
CA ILE A 113 -5.86 6.16 10.63
C ILE A 113 -5.45 4.70 10.79
N ALA A 114 -6.34 3.93 11.43
CA ALA A 114 -6.18 2.51 11.67
C ALA A 114 -7.30 1.74 10.96
N GLY A 115 -6.90 0.76 10.15
CA GLY A 115 -7.79 -0.02 9.30
C GLY A 115 -8.07 0.62 7.94
N LEU A 116 -8.95 -0.04 7.19
CA LEU A 116 -9.47 0.43 5.91
C LEU A 116 -10.98 0.63 6.07
N ASN A 117 -11.51 1.74 5.57
CA ASN A 117 -12.93 2.08 5.69
C ASN A 117 -13.78 1.56 4.52
N VAL A 118 -13.23 0.81 3.57
CA VAL A 118 -13.99 0.34 2.39
C VAL A 118 -15.23 -0.45 2.84
N GLY A 119 -16.41 -0.04 2.37
CA GLY A 119 -17.68 -0.70 2.66
C GLY A 119 -18.34 -0.34 3.99
N TYR A 120 -17.90 0.73 4.67
CA TYR A 120 -18.63 1.25 5.84
C TYR A 120 -20.04 1.71 5.45
N ASP A 121 -21.00 1.57 6.37
CA ASP A 121 -22.39 2.03 6.24
C ASP A 121 -22.75 3.12 7.26
N ASN A 122 -21.99 3.21 8.34
CA ASN A 122 -22.21 4.15 9.43
C ASN A 122 -20.90 4.81 9.89
N VAL A 123 -21.00 6.05 10.35
CA VAL A 123 -19.88 6.82 10.91
C VAL A 123 -20.31 7.34 12.28
N VAL A 124 -19.48 7.08 13.29
CA VAL A 124 -19.70 7.57 14.65
C VAL A 124 -18.57 8.53 15.01
N THR A 125 -18.94 9.77 15.32
CA THR A 125 -17.98 10.79 15.76
C THR A 125 -17.80 10.72 17.27
N ARG A 126 -16.53 10.76 17.71
CA ARG A 126 -16.17 10.90 19.12
C ARG A 126 -15.44 12.23 19.30
N ILE A 127 -15.98 13.09 20.15
CA ILE A 127 -15.37 14.40 20.44
C ILE A 127 -14.16 14.17 21.34
N GLY A 128 -12.99 14.59 20.87
CA GLY A 128 -11.75 14.54 21.64
C GLY A 128 -11.63 15.71 22.63
N GLU A 129 -10.70 15.59 23.58
CA GLU A 129 -10.46 16.63 24.60
C GLU A 129 -9.64 17.83 24.06
N LYS A 130 -8.91 17.65 22.96
CA LYS A 130 -8.12 18.71 22.34
C LYS A 130 -8.96 19.49 21.33
N PRO A 131 -8.84 20.84 21.28
CA PRO A 131 -9.39 21.63 20.19
C PRO A 131 -8.73 21.21 18.88
N GLY A 132 -9.53 20.84 17.88
CA GLY A 132 -9.10 20.44 16.54
C GLY A 132 -10.30 20.33 15.61
#